data_AF-A0A174HPC9-F1
#
_entry.id   AF-A0A174HPC9-F1
#
_cell.length_a   1.000
_cell.length_b   1.000
_cell.length_c   1.000
_cell.angle_alpha   90.00
_cell.angle_beta   90.00
_cell.angle_gamma   90.00
#
_symmetry.space_group_name_H-M   'P 1'
#
loop_
_entity.id
_entity.type
_entity.pdbx_description
1 polymer ?
#
loop_
_entity_poly.entity_id
_entity_poly.type
_entity_poly.pdbx_seq_one_letter_code
_entity_poly.pdbx_strand_id
1 'polypeptide(L)'
;MDWSRPARALHNQVRGLVPWPAAVTELGGNRCKVFSASVLGATTSAAPGTILAAGKEGIQVACGGGTVLRIDELQADGGKRMKAADYLRGHPIPVG
;
A
#
# COMPACT_ATOMS: atom_id res chain seq x y z
N MET A 1 -8.72 0.19 4.21
CA MET A 1 -8.47 -0.91 3.25
C MET A 1 -8.14 -2.10 4.12
N ASP A 2 -8.76 -3.26 3.87
CA ASP A 2 -8.67 -4.39 4.79
C ASP A 2 -7.55 -5.35 4.35
N TRP A 3 -6.40 -5.28 5.04
CA TRP A 3 -5.23 -6.08 4.72
C TRP A 3 -5.43 -7.59 4.89
N SER A 4 -6.45 -8.03 5.65
CA SER A 4 -6.77 -9.46 5.80
C SER A 4 -7.22 -10.13 4.49
N ARG A 5 -7.51 -9.34 3.46
CA ARG A 5 -7.89 -9.81 2.12
C ARG A 5 -6.65 -10.07 1.25
N PRO A 6 -6.70 -10.99 0.28
CA PRO A 6 -5.59 -11.24 -0.62
C PRO A 6 -5.19 -10.01 -1.44
N ALA A 7 -3.90 -9.87 -1.76
CA ALA A 7 -3.34 -8.75 -2.53
C ALA A 7 -4.08 -8.53 -3.85
N ARG A 8 -4.48 -9.59 -4.56
CA ARG A 8 -5.30 -9.49 -5.79
C ARG A 8 -6.63 -8.78 -5.55
N ALA A 9 -7.31 -9.07 -4.44
CA ALA A 9 -8.58 -8.45 -4.10
C ALA A 9 -8.40 -6.96 -3.75
N LEU A 10 -7.34 -6.61 -3.03
CA LEU A 10 -7.01 -5.22 -2.69
C LEU A 10 -6.58 -4.42 -3.92
N HIS A 11 -5.78 -5.00 -4.80
CA HIS A 11 -5.43 -4.42 -6.09
C HIS A 11 -6.69 -4.11 -6.92
N ASN A 12 -7.64 -5.03 -7.00
CA ASN A 12 -8.90 -4.82 -7.70
C ASN A 12 -9.75 -3.73 -7.02
N GLN A 13 -9.76 -3.67 -5.68
CA GLN A 13 -10.41 -2.59 -4.94
C GLN A 13 -9.81 -1.22 -5.28
N VAL A 14 -8.47 -1.09 -5.30
CA VAL A 14 -7.78 0.17 -5.67
C VAL A 14 -8.24 0.60 -7.06
N ARG A 15 -8.14 -0.29 -8.05
CA ARG A 15 -8.55 0.02 -9.44
C ARG A 15 -10.02 0.38 -9.57
N GLY A 16 -10.90 -0.29 -8.83
CA GLY A 16 -12.34 -0.05 -8.88
C GLY A 16 -12.78 1.26 -8.21
N LEU A 17 -11.95 1.83 -7.34
CA LEU A 17 -12.24 3.08 -6.63
C LEU A 17 -11.51 4.30 -7.22
N VAL A 18 -10.69 4.13 -8.26
CA VAL A 18 -9.98 5.24 -8.92
C VAL A 18 -10.82 5.74 -10.11
N PRO A 19 -10.98 7.08 -10.29
CA PRO A 19 -10.33 8.17 -9.57
C PRO A 19 -10.99 8.60 -8.25
N TRP A 20 -12.23 8.19 -8.00
CA TRP A 20 -13.00 8.53 -6.80
C TRP A 20 -13.84 7.33 -6.33
N PRO A 21 -13.94 7.05 -5.01
CA PRO A 21 -13.40 7.80 -3.86
C PRO A 21 -11.93 7.51 -3.50
N ALA A 22 -11.25 6.66 -4.26
CA ALA A 22 -9.97 6.01 -3.97
C ALA A 22 -10.02 5.05 -2.76
N ALA A 23 -9.15 4.03 -2.79
CA ALA A 23 -8.96 3.17 -1.61
C ALA A 23 -8.20 3.96 -0.54
N VAL A 24 -8.56 3.78 0.73
CA VAL A 24 -7.92 4.49 1.85
C VAL A 24 -7.30 3.49 2.81
N THR A 25 -6.09 3.74 3.27
CA THR A 25 -5.39 2.93 4.26
C THR A 25 -4.57 3.82 5.20
N GLU A 26 -3.99 3.23 6.24
CA GLU A 26 -3.05 3.90 7.13
C GLU A 26 -1.64 3.36 6.87
N LEU A 27 -0.65 4.25 6.78
CA LEU A 27 0.76 3.93 6.55
C LEU A 27 1.62 4.77 7.50
N GLY A 28 2.30 4.12 8.45
CA GLY A 28 3.15 4.82 9.43
C GLY A 28 2.39 5.87 10.25
N GLY A 29 1.14 5.59 10.62
CA GLY A 29 0.27 6.51 11.36
C GLY A 29 -0.41 7.59 10.51
N ASN A 30 -0.11 7.66 9.20
CA ASN A 30 -0.72 8.64 8.30
C ASN A 30 -1.80 7.99 7.43
N ARG A 31 -2.98 8.62 7.41
CA ARG A 31 -4.05 8.23 6.51
C ARG A 31 -3.68 8.59 5.06
N CYS A 32 -3.75 7.60 4.19
CA CYS A 32 -3.30 7.67 2.81
C CYS A 32 -4.36 7.13 1.87
N LYS A 33 -4.68 7.87 0.81
CA LYS A 33 -5.40 7.36 -0.36
C LYS A 33 -4.42 6.63 -1.27
N VAL A 34 -4.81 5.47 -1.77
CA VAL A 34 -4.03 4.64 -2.69
C VAL A 34 -4.67 4.74 -4.08
N PHE A 35 -3.84 5.10 -5.06
CA PHE A 35 -4.27 5.29 -6.46
C PHE A 35 -3.71 4.23 -7.41
N SER A 36 -2.57 3.65 -7.07
CA SER A 36 -1.99 2.56 -7.83
C SER A 36 -1.30 1.57 -6.90
N ALA A 37 -1.46 0.31 -7.21
CA ALA A 37 -0.81 -0.79 -6.51
C ALA A 37 -0.50 -1.91 -7.50
N SER A 38 0.41 -2.79 -7.13
CA SER A 38 0.83 -3.95 -7.90
C SER A 38 0.81 -5.19 -7.02
N VAL A 39 0.28 -6.30 -7.55
CA VAL A 39 0.37 -7.60 -6.87
C VAL A 39 1.75 -8.18 -7.13
N LEU A 40 2.47 -8.54 -6.07
CA LEU A 40 3.76 -9.20 -6.20
C LEU A 40 3.57 -10.72 -6.20
N GLY A 41 4.41 -11.42 -6.97
CA GLY A 41 4.49 -12.89 -6.96
C GLY A 41 5.22 -13.46 -5.74
N ALA A 42 5.50 -12.62 -4.74
CA ALA A 42 6.13 -13.02 -3.48
C ALA A 42 5.08 -13.50 -2.48
N THR A 43 5.50 -14.39 -1.58
CA THR A 43 4.71 -14.82 -0.43
C THR A 43 5.40 -14.46 0.87
N THR A 44 4.63 -14.32 1.94
CA THR A 44 5.13 -13.97 3.27
C THR A 44 4.35 -14.68 4.36
N SER A 45 5.00 -14.91 5.50
CA SER A 45 4.38 -15.38 6.74
C SER A 45 4.09 -14.25 7.73
N ALA A 46 4.43 -13.01 7.38
CA ALA A 46 4.11 -11.84 8.20
C ALA A 46 2.59 -11.64 8.33
N ALA A 47 2.16 -11.04 9.43
CA ALA A 47 0.77 -10.74 9.67
C ALA A 47 0.23 -9.76 8.59
N PRO A 48 -1.03 -9.89 8.16
CA PRO A 48 -1.65 -8.92 7.26
C PRO A 48 -1.56 -7.49 7.82
N GLY A 49 -1.10 -6.55 6.99
CA GLY A 49 -0.85 -5.16 7.36
C GLY A 49 0.61 -4.85 7.70
N THR A 50 1.46 -5.86 7.91
CA THR A 50 2.90 -5.65 8.12
C THR A 50 3.56 -5.04 6.89
N ILE A 51 4.38 -4.00 7.10
CA ILE A 51 5.21 -3.41 6.05
C ILE A 51 6.46 -4.28 5.88
N LEU A 52 6.57 -4.93 4.73
CA LEU A 52 7.67 -5.84 4.39
C LEU A 52 8.88 -5.11 3.81
N ALA A 53 8.62 -4.02 3.07
CA ALA A 53 9.65 -3.18 2.49
C ALA A 53 9.08 -1.79 2.23
N ALA A 54 9.90 -0.77 2.44
CA ALA A 54 9.59 0.61 2.12
C ALA A 54 10.83 1.23 1.46
N GLY A 55 10.78 1.45 0.14
CA GLY A 55 11.92 1.99 -0.58
C GLY A 55 11.63 2.46 -2.00
N LYS A 56 12.66 2.42 -2.84
CA LYS A 56 12.60 2.93 -4.23
C LYS A 56 11.54 2.27 -5.10
N GLU A 57 11.22 1.01 -4.83
CA GLU A 57 10.18 0.28 -5.58
C GLU A 57 8.76 0.60 -5.09
N GLY A 58 8.62 1.21 -3.91
CA GLY A 58 7.34 1.49 -3.27
C GLY A 58 7.24 0.85 -1.88
N ILE A 59 6.00 0.68 -1.41
CA ILE A 59 5.69 0.14 -0.07
C ILE A 59 5.06 -1.23 -0.24
N GLN A 60 5.73 -2.29 0.20
CA GLN A 60 5.22 -3.66 0.17
C GLN A 60 4.55 -3.99 1.49
N VAL A 61 3.32 -4.48 1.42
CA VAL A 61 2.48 -4.79 2.58
C VAL A 61 2.02 -6.24 2.49
N ALA A 62 2.19 -6.97 3.60
CA ALA A 62 1.66 -8.31 3.77
C ALA A 62 0.12 -8.28 3.74
N CYS A 63 -0.48 -9.19 3.00
CA CYS A 63 -1.91 -9.31 2.80
C CYS A 63 -2.42 -10.70 3.17
N GLY A 64 -3.73 -10.87 3.19
CA GLY A 64 -4.40 -12.15 3.41
C GLY A 64 -3.85 -13.29 2.54
N GLY A 65 -3.84 -14.51 3.10
CA GLY A 65 -3.35 -15.70 2.41
C GLY A 65 -1.84 -15.67 2.12
N GLY A 66 -1.08 -14.87 2.86
CA GLY A 66 0.38 -14.74 2.69
C GLY A 66 0.79 -14.05 1.39
N THR A 67 -0.12 -13.32 0.75
CA THR A 67 0.16 -12.59 -0.50
C THR A 67 0.74 -11.21 -0.21
N VAL A 68 1.38 -10.59 -1.20
CA VAL A 68 2.02 -9.27 -1.04
C VAL A 68 1.48 -8.27 -2.05
N LEU A 69 1.09 -7.09 -1.54
CA LEU A 69 0.70 -5.94 -2.35
C LEU A 69 1.76 -4.86 -2.25
N ARG A 70 2.19 -4.28 -3.37
CA ARG A 70 3.01 -3.09 -3.40
C ARG A 70 2.17 -1.87 -3.72
N ILE A 71 2.21 -0.84 -2.88
CA ILE A 71 1.66 0.47 -3.19
C ILE A 71 2.67 1.23 -4.04
N ASP A 72 2.23 1.66 -5.22
CA ASP A 72 3.06 2.38 -6.19
C ASP A 72 2.77 3.90 -6.15
N GLU A 73 1.51 4.29 -5.96
CA GLU A 73 1.09 5.69 -5.86
C GLU A 73 0.08 5.92 -4.75
N LEU A 74 0.29 7.01 -4.00
CA LEU A 74 -0.54 7.37 -2.87
C LEU A 74 -0.63 8.90 -2.69
N GLN A 75 -1.58 9.32 -1.86
CA GLN A 75 -1.74 10.68 -1.39
C GLN A 75 -2.01 10.63 0.11
N ALA A 76 -1.08 11.17 0.91
CA ALA A 76 -1.35 11.43 2.32
C ALA A 76 -2.40 12.55 2.46
N ASP A 77 -3.16 12.54 3.56
CA ASP A 77 -4.14 13.59 3.83
C ASP A 77 -3.50 14.99 3.80
N GLY A 78 -4.15 15.93 3.10
CA GLY A 78 -3.63 17.28 2.86
C GLY A 78 -2.48 17.36 1.84
N GLY A 79 -1.93 16.22 1.39
CA GLY A 79 -0.83 16.15 0.43
C GLY A 79 -1.26 16.07 -1.03
N LYS A 80 -0.27 16.04 -1.93
CA LYS A 80 -0.47 15.76 -3.36
C LYS A 80 -0.35 14.24 -3.63
N ARG A 81 -1.03 13.75 -4.67
CA ARG A 81 -0.79 12.41 -5.21
C ARG A 81 0.64 12.32 -5.72
N MET A 82 1.37 11.28 -5.34
CA MET A 82 2.76 11.06 -5.72
C MET A 82 3.13 9.57 -5.71
N LYS A 83 4.31 9.24 -6.23
CA LYS A 83 4.86 7.88 -6.12
C LYS A 83 5.17 7.56 -4.66
N ALA A 84 4.99 6.30 -4.28
CA ALA A 84 5.30 5.83 -2.93
C ALA A 84 6.77 6.09 -2.55
N ALA A 85 7.70 5.94 -3.49
CA ALA A 85 9.11 6.26 -3.27
C ALA A 85 9.38 7.75 -2.98
N ASP A 86 8.59 8.66 -3.56
CA ASP A 86 8.70 10.10 -3.30
C ASP A 86 8.12 10.44 -1.92
N TYR A 87 7.00 9.84 -1.57
CA TYR A 87 6.40 9.95 -0.23
C TYR A 87 7.38 9.52 0.88
N LEU A 88 8.06 8.38 0.68
CA LEU A 88 9.01 7.82 1.65
C LEU A 88 10.23 8.70 1.94
N ARG A 89 10.58 9.64 1.05
CA ARG A 89 11.68 10.59 1.30
C ARG A 89 11.34 11.61 2.39
N GLY A 90 10.07 11.97 2.52
CA GLY A 90 9.57 12.85 3.59
C GLY A 90 8.97 12.10 4.77
N HIS A 91 8.54 10.85 4.57
CA HIS A 91 7.85 10.03 5.56
C HIS A 91 8.44 8.62 5.60
N PRO A 92 9.61 8.43 6.22
CA PRO A 92 10.19 7.11 6.40
C PRO A 92 9.23 6.22 7.19
N ILE A 93 8.94 5.03 6.68
CA ILE A 93 8.10 4.04 7.34
C ILE A 93 9.00 2.88 7.81
N PRO A 94 8.98 2.51 9.09
CA PRO A 94 9.73 1.36 9.58
C PRO A 94 9.17 0.07 8.96
N VAL A 95 10.10 -0.83 8.64
CA VAL A 95 9.79 -2.21 8.21
C VAL A 95 9.76 -3.09 9.46
N GLY A 96 8.78 -3.98 9.56
CA GLY A 96 8.61 -4.88 10.72
C GLY A 96 7.17 -5.04 11.16
#